data_AF-A0A1F3R9V8-F1
#
_entry.id   AF-A0A1F3R9V8-F1
#
_cell.length_a   1.000
_cell.length_b   1.000
_cell.length_c   1.000
_cell.angle_alpha   90.00
_cell.angle_beta   90.00
_cell.angle_gamma   90.00
#
_symmetry.space_group_name_H-M   'P 1'
#
loop_
_entity.id
_entity.type
_entity.pdbx_description
1 polymer ?
#
loop_
_entity_poly.entity_id
_entity_poly.type
_entity_poly.pdbx_seq_one_letter_code
_entity_poly.pdbx_strand_id
1 'polypeptide(L)'
;MLDVTDTYYNGKHDQSSTRKGKDGKVSKLIQIGLGVSFENGFPIFHKAYDGNISNIKILEDLMRTMAQRGISTIVLDRGFYSESNVTDLNDLKMKVIVGVKQSPGIKNNVLDKIDRNKMYTSQNQIILKNTYVYAQEVNFLFGKLIVIYNPKYEALKRDKMLAEDATDKDVRYVGYSLIFHNTKLKPEIVVKKYFDKDVVERSFRTMNGDVQLHPVRLWMPKRINAHIKICYLSMCLLSLIKFRCQKISISPIEVLQEIQSIYKVNLLHTKTKQKFSKVVTLSNHQINILKALRCSV
;
A
#
# COMPACT_ATOMS: atom_id res chain seq x y z
N MET A 1 -2.57 -2.48 -5.86
CA MET A 1 -2.82 -1.42 -4.87
C MET A 1 -1.96 -0.25 -5.21
N LEU A 2 -2.47 0.96 -5.02
CA LEU A 2 -1.77 2.19 -5.33
C LEU A 2 -1.91 3.15 -4.15
N ASP A 3 -0.81 3.79 -3.79
CA ASP A 3 -0.82 4.90 -2.86
C ASP A 3 0.34 5.87 -3.16
N VAL A 4 0.24 7.09 -2.63
CA VAL A 4 1.20 8.17 -2.83
C VAL A 4 1.70 8.63 -1.45
N THR A 5 3.00 8.59 -1.22
CA THR A 5 3.64 9.16 -0.02
C THR A 5 4.48 10.38 -0.37
N ASP A 6 4.84 11.17 0.64
CA ASP A 6 5.83 12.23 0.50
C ASP A 6 7.19 11.75 1.04
N THR A 7 8.29 12.26 0.48
CA THR A 7 9.64 12.20 1.05
C THR A 7 10.24 13.59 1.09
N TYR A 8 11.08 13.86 2.08
CA TYR A 8 11.62 15.19 2.36
C TYR A 8 13.10 15.30 2.06
N TYR A 9 13.55 16.49 1.69
CA TYR A 9 14.97 16.79 1.48
C TYR A 9 15.30 18.23 1.86
N ASN A 10 16.59 18.50 2.09
CA ASN A 10 17.08 19.77 2.65
C ASN A 10 18.03 20.50 1.70
N GLY A 11 17.82 20.41 0.38
CA GLY A 11 18.70 20.99 -0.63
C GLY A 11 18.70 22.53 -0.62
N LYS A 12 19.85 23.15 -0.39
CA LYS A 12 20.02 24.62 -0.46
C LYS A 12 20.05 25.17 -1.90
N HIS A 13 20.48 24.36 -2.88
CA HIS A 13 20.64 24.77 -4.29
C HIS A 13 19.42 24.46 -5.18
N ASP A 14 18.26 24.28 -4.57
CA ASP A 14 17.01 23.99 -5.27
C ASP A 14 16.04 25.18 -5.11
N GLN A 15 15.41 25.62 -6.19
CA GLN A 15 14.42 26.71 -6.18
C GLN A 15 13.03 26.26 -5.69
N SER A 16 12.84 24.96 -5.45
CA SER A 16 11.58 24.41 -4.93
C SER A 16 11.12 25.08 -3.63
N SER A 17 9.86 25.50 -3.56
CA SER A 17 9.23 26.03 -2.34
C SER A 17 9.05 24.95 -1.27
N THR A 18 9.17 25.30 0.01
CA THR A 18 8.73 24.43 1.12
C THR A 18 7.21 24.27 1.11
N ARG A 19 6.72 23.10 1.50
CA ARG A 19 5.29 22.76 1.56
C ARG A 19 4.99 21.89 2.75
N LYS A 20 3.76 21.96 3.24
CA LYS A 20 3.25 21.06 4.26
C LYS A 20 2.93 19.71 3.60
N GLY A 21 3.66 18.66 3.97
CA GLY A 21 3.37 17.31 3.50
C GLY A 21 2.29 16.61 4.31
N LYS A 22 2.02 15.35 3.95
CA LYS A 22 0.91 14.54 4.49
C LYS A 22 1.05 14.20 5.98
N ASP A 23 2.28 14.17 6.50
CA ASP A 23 2.56 14.01 7.93
C ASP A 23 2.52 15.34 8.72
N GLY A 24 2.21 16.44 8.04
CA GLY A 24 2.15 17.79 8.62
C GLY A 24 3.49 18.53 8.65
N LYS A 25 4.60 17.89 8.28
CA LYS A 25 5.92 18.51 8.23
C LYS A 25 6.00 19.53 7.09
N VAL A 26 6.55 20.70 7.37
CA VAL A 26 6.81 21.73 6.36
C VAL A 26 8.27 21.63 5.91
N SER A 27 8.49 21.16 4.69
CA SER A 27 9.82 21.12 4.08
C SER A 27 9.71 21.05 2.56
N LYS A 28 10.84 21.04 1.85
CA LYS A 28 10.85 20.63 0.45
C LYS A 28 10.54 19.14 0.38
N LEU A 29 9.59 18.78 -0.46
CA LEU A 29 9.10 17.40 -0.57
C LEU A 29 9.00 16.96 -2.03
N ILE A 30 9.19 15.66 -2.24
CA ILE A 30 8.90 14.94 -3.48
C ILE A 30 7.80 13.94 -3.15
N GLN A 31 6.84 13.80 -4.06
CA GLN A 31 5.78 12.81 -3.90
C GLN A 31 6.13 11.55 -4.69
N ILE A 32 5.86 10.39 -4.11
CA ILE A 32 6.20 9.10 -4.69
C ILE A 32 4.93 8.27 -4.78
N GLY A 33 4.49 8.01 -6.00
CA GLY A 33 3.45 7.04 -6.29
C GLY A 33 4.05 5.64 -6.35
N LEU A 34 3.46 4.71 -5.61
CA LEU A 34 3.90 3.31 -5.57
C LEU A 34 2.74 2.37 -5.90
N GLY A 35 2.93 1.54 -6.92
CA GLY A 35 2.04 0.44 -7.24
C GLY A 35 2.60 -0.88 -6.74
N VAL A 36 1.81 -1.62 -5.96
CA VAL A 36 2.18 -2.97 -5.46
C VAL A 36 1.12 -4.01 -5.78
N SER A 37 1.53 -5.26 -5.93
CA SER A 37 0.62 -6.40 -6.09
C SER A 37 -0.24 -6.56 -4.84
N PHE A 38 -1.50 -6.93 -5.01
CA PHE A 38 -2.42 -7.09 -3.89
C PHE A 38 -2.04 -8.29 -2.99
N GLU A 39 -1.67 -9.42 -3.57
CA GLU A 39 -1.50 -10.68 -2.82
C GLU A 39 -0.24 -10.69 -1.96
N ASN A 40 0.89 -10.25 -2.54
CA ASN A 40 2.21 -10.43 -1.93
C ASN A 40 2.92 -9.10 -1.63
N GLY A 41 2.31 -7.96 -1.98
CA GLY A 41 2.95 -6.65 -1.84
C GLY A 41 4.17 -6.42 -2.72
N PHE A 42 4.36 -7.23 -3.77
CA PHE A 42 5.44 -7.04 -4.73
C PHE A 42 5.36 -5.68 -5.41
N PRO A 43 6.46 -4.91 -5.44
CA PRO A 43 6.49 -3.64 -6.16
C PRO A 43 6.33 -3.87 -7.66
N ILE A 44 5.37 -3.18 -8.28
CA ILE A 44 5.10 -3.24 -9.72
C ILE A 44 5.75 -2.04 -10.42
N PHE A 45 5.62 -0.85 -9.81
CA PHE A 45 6.22 0.37 -10.32
C PHE A 45 6.32 1.45 -9.25
N HIS A 46 7.18 2.43 -9.48
CA HIS A 46 7.20 3.70 -8.76
C HIS A 46 7.28 4.86 -9.76
N LYS A 47 6.80 6.04 -9.37
CA LYS A 47 7.02 7.29 -10.08
C LYS A 47 7.14 8.43 -9.08
N ALA A 48 8.14 9.29 -9.31
CA ALA A 48 8.38 10.48 -8.49
C ALA A 48 7.76 11.71 -9.16
N TYR A 49 7.22 12.61 -8.34
CA TYR A 49 6.56 13.84 -8.75
C TYR A 49 7.07 14.98 -7.88
N ASP A 50 7.09 16.17 -8.45
CA ASP A 50 7.39 17.38 -7.71
C ASP A 50 6.33 17.64 -6.65
N GLY A 51 6.72 18.18 -5.49
CA GLY A 51 5.84 18.42 -4.35
C GLY A 51 4.70 19.42 -4.58
N ASN A 52 4.67 20.09 -5.73
CA ASN A 52 3.63 21.04 -6.11
C ASN A 52 2.50 20.42 -6.95
N ILE A 53 2.65 19.19 -7.42
CA ILE A 53 1.64 18.54 -8.26
C ILE A 53 0.46 18.11 -7.37
N SER A 54 -0.76 18.40 -7.80
CA SER A 54 -1.95 17.96 -7.06
C SER A 54 -2.07 16.43 -7.07
N ASN A 55 -2.52 15.83 -5.96
CA ASN A 55 -2.77 14.38 -5.87
C ASN A 55 -3.71 13.84 -6.97
N ILE A 56 -4.64 14.66 -7.47
CA ILE A 56 -5.56 14.29 -8.57
C ILE A 56 -4.77 14.01 -9.85
N LYS A 57 -3.95 14.96 -10.30
CA LYS A 57 -3.07 14.80 -11.48
C LYS A 57 -2.08 13.63 -11.32
N ILE A 58 -1.52 13.45 -10.12
CA ILE A 58 -0.66 12.30 -9.83
C ILE A 58 -1.44 11.00 -10.04
N LEU A 59 -2.67 10.91 -9.51
CA LEU A 59 -3.49 9.73 -9.68
C LEU A 59 -3.82 9.48 -11.16
N GLU A 60 -4.25 10.49 -11.91
CA GLU A 60 -4.52 10.37 -13.35
C GLU A 60 -3.34 9.78 -14.13
N ASP A 61 -2.13 10.28 -13.87
CA ASP A 61 -0.91 9.79 -14.52
C ASP A 61 -0.55 8.36 -14.06
N LEU A 62 -0.70 8.04 -12.77
CA LEU A 62 -0.51 6.67 -12.27
C LEU A 62 -1.53 5.70 -12.89
N MET A 63 -2.80 6.09 -13.02
CA MET A 63 -3.85 5.26 -13.65
C MET A 63 -3.52 4.97 -15.12
N ARG A 64 -3.10 5.98 -15.89
CA ARG A 64 -2.64 5.78 -17.28
C ARG A 64 -1.45 4.83 -17.36
N THR A 65 -0.48 4.98 -16.45
CA THR A 65 0.68 4.08 -16.36
C THR A 65 0.26 2.63 -16.08
N MET A 66 -0.73 2.42 -15.21
CA MET A 66 -1.26 1.09 -14.89
C MET A 66 -2.01 0.47 -16.08
N ALA A 67 -2.83 1.26 -16.77
CA ALA A 67 -3.55 0.84 -17.97
C ALA A 67 -2.57 0.41 -19.08
N GLN A 68 -1.53 1.20 -19.34
CA GLN A 68 -0.47 0.87 -20.30
C GLN A 68 0.28 -0.43 -19.98
N ARG A 69 0.35 -0.80 -18.69
CA ARG A 69 0.98 -2.04 -18.23
C ARG A 69 0.02 -3.24 -18.23
N GLY A 70 -1.21 -3.09 -18.71
CA GLY A 70 -2.20 -4.15 -18.76
C GLY A 70 -2.75 -4.58 -17.40
N ILE A 71 -2.64 -3.73 -16.36
CA ILE A 71 -3.18 -4.04 -15.04
C ILE A 71 -4.70 -3.85 -15.07
N SER A 72 -5.45 -4.95 -14.97
CA SER A 72 -6.91 -4.90 -15.13
C SER A 72 -7.67 -4.44 -13.89
N THR A 73 -7.11 -4.61 -12.68
CA THR A 73 -7.83 -4.39 -11.42
C THR A 73 -7.01 -3.58 -10.43
N ILE A 74 -7.62 -2.53 -9.89
CA ILE A 74 -6.99 -1.60 -8.95
C ILE A 74 -7.79 -1.53 -7.65
N VAL A 75 -7.08 -1.47 -6.53
CA VAL A 75 -7.66 -1.17 -5.21
C VAL A 75 -7.05 0.15 -4.75
N LEU A 76 -7.92 1.11 -4.42
CA LEU A 76 -7.59 2.48 -4.05
C LEU A 76 -8.16 2.84 -2.68
N ASP A 77 -7.47 3.70 -1.93
CA ASP A 77 -8.01 4.26 -0.70
C ASP A 77 -9.11 5.32 -0.95
N ARG A 78 -9.93 5.59 0.06
CA ARG A 78 -11.00 6.60 0.07
C ARG A 78 -10.55 8.02 -0.29
N GLY A 79 -9.26 8.31 -0.10
CA GLY A 79 -8.67 9.59 -0.49
C GLY A 79 -8.69 9.83 -2.01
N PHE A 80 -8.73 8.75 -2.80
CA PHE A 80 -8.66 8.78 -4.26
C PHE A 80 -10.03 8.74 -4.94
N TYR A 81 -11.12 8.61 -4.17
CA TYR A 81 -12.46 8.60 -4.74
C TYR A 81 -12.87 9.98 -5.24
N SER A 82 -13.20 10.03 -6.53
CA SER A 82 -14.08 11.01 -7.15
C SER A 82 -14.88 10.30 -8.23
N GLU A 83 -16.09 10.78 -8.53
CA GLU A 83 -16.91 10.20 -9.60
C GLU A 83 -16.22 10.29 -10.96
N SER A 84 -15.48 11.38 -11.21
CA SER A 84 -14.63 11.55 -12.41
C SER A 84 -13.57 10.45 -12.51
N ASN A 85 -12.74 10.26 -11.47
CA ASN A 85 -11.66 9.27 -11.48
C ASN A 85 -12.19 7.85 -11.72
N VAL A 86 -13.33 7.54 -11.09
CA VAL A 86 -13.98 6.24 -11.22
C VAL A 86 -14.51 6.04 -12.64
N THR A 87 -15.10 7.07 -13.25
CA THR A 87 -15.58 7.06 -14.64
C THR A 87 -14.43 6.89 -15.63
N ASP A 88 -13.34 7.64 -15.48
CA ASP A 88 -12.15 7.51 -16.33
C ASP A 88 -11.58 6.08 -16.33
N LEU A 89 -11.51 5.46 -15.15
CA LEU A 89 -11.08 4.06 -15.02
C LEU A 89 -12.01 3.09 -15.73
N ASN A 90 -13.31 3.36 -15.71
CA ASN A 90 -14.30 2.53 -16.39
C ASN A 90 -14.19 2.65 -17.92
N ASP A 91 -13.95 3.85 -18.43
CA ASP A 91 -13.74 4.11 -19.86
C ASP A 91 -12.46 3.42 -20.37
N LEU A 92 -11.44 3.35 -19.52
CA LEU A 92 -10.24 2.53 -19.72
C LEU A 92 -10.47 1.02 -19.54
N LYS A 93 -11.72 0.58 -19.33
CA LYS A 93 -12.14 -0.81 -19.08
C LYS A 93 -11.46 -1.45 -17.87
N MET A 94 -10.99 -0.62 -16.93
CA MET A 94 -10.35 -1.09 -15.72
C MET A 94 -11.39 -1.40 -14.64
N LYS A 95 -11.05 -2.39 -13.81
CA LYS A 95 -11.83 -2.75 -12.64
C LYS A 95 -11.27 -2.02 -11.42
N VAL A 96 -12.15 -1.42 -10.63
CA VAL A 96 -11.79 -0.63 -9.46
C VAL A 96 -12.51 -1.15 -8.22
N ILE A 97 -11.81 -1.10 -7.09
CA ILE A 97 -12.35 -1.23 -5.73
C ILE A 97 -11.84 -0.02 -4.97
N VAL A 98 -12.72 0.87 -4.52
CA VAL A 98 -12.33 2.13 -3.88
C VAL A 98 -13.27 2.49 -2.74
N GLY A 99 -12.71 3.03 -1.66
CA GLY A 99 -13.51 3.55 -0.55
C GLY A 99 -14.25 4.81 -0.93
N VAL A 100 -15.49 4.97 -0.48
CA VAL A 100 -16.30 6.16 -0.77
C VAL A 100 -16.48 6.99 0.50
N LYS A 101 -16.35 8.32 0.38
CA LYS A 101 -16.63 9.24 1.48
C LYS A 101 -18.14 9.38 1.69
N GLN A 102 -18.58 9.52 2.93
CA GLN A 102 -19.99 9.76 3.27
C GLN A 102 -20.39 11.22 2.97
N SER A 103 -20.49 11.58 1.69
CA SER A 103 -21.02 12.89 1.29
C SER A 103 -22.49 13.03 1.68
N PRO A 104 -23.01 14.27 1.82
CA PRO A 104 -24.44 14.49 2.09
C PRO A 104 -25.37 13.77 1.10
N GLY A 105 -25.01 13.76 -0.19
CA GLY A 105 -25.76 13.04 -1.22
C GLY A 105 -25.82 11.54 -0.96
N ILE A 106 -24.72 10.91 -0.55
CA ILE A 106 -24.71 9.46 -0.25
C ILE A 106 -25.45 9.15 1.04
N LYS A 107 -25.35 10.02 2.06
CA LYS A 107 -26.12 9.88 3.30
C LYS A 107 -27.62 9.83 2.99
N ASN A 108 -28.11 10.83 2.27
CA ASN A 108 -29.54 10.98 1.99
C ASN A 108 -30.07 9.96 0.97
N ASN A 109 -29.29 9.65 -0.07
CA ASN A 109 -29.78 8.82 -1.17
C ASN A 109 -29.57 7.32 -0.96
N VAL A 110 -28.57 6.94 -0.15
CA VAL A 110 -28.20 5.55 0.09
C VAL A 110 -28.38 5.19 1.56
N LEU A 111 -27.62 5.81 2.47
CA LEU A 111 -27.57 5.35 3.87
C LEU A 111 -28.92 5.49 4.59
N ASP A 112 -29.69 6.54 4.30
CA ASP A 112 -31.03 6.73 4.87
C ASP A 112 -32.03 5.64 4.46
N LYS A 113 -31.79 4.96 3.33
CA LYS A 113 -32.65 3.88 2.82
C LYS A 113 -32.21 2.49 3.31
N ILE A 114 -31.09 2.40 4.03
CA ILE A 114 -30.59 1.13 4.55
C ILE A 114 -31.31 0.81 5.86
N ASP A 115 -32.00 -0.33 5.88
CA ASP A 115 -32.60 -0.88 7.08
C ASP A 115 -31.56 -1.70 7.85
N ARG A 116 -31.11 -1.15 8.98
CA ARG A 116 -30.09 -1.76 9.84
C ARG A 116 -30.50 -3.14 10.36
N ASN A 117 -31.78 -3.38 10.62
CA ASN A 117 -32.24 -4.65 11.16
C ASN A 117 -32.14 -5.77 10.09
N LYS A 118 -32.41 -5.43 8.83
CA LYS A 118 -32.22 -6.36 7.70
C LYS A 118 -30.75 -6.59 7.38
N MET A 119 -29.92 -5.56 7.58
CA MET A 119 -28.49 -5.63 7.35
C MET A 119 -27.75 -6.42 8.43
N TYR A 120 -28.13 -6.27 9.70
CA TYR A 120 -27.45 -6.86 10.85
C TYR A 120 -27.91 -8.31 11.10
N THR A 121 -27.59 -9.19 10.16
CA THR A 121 -27.97 -10.61 10.17
C THR A 121 -26.77 -11.51 9.86
N SER A 122 -26.86 -12.79 10.24
CA SER A 122 -25.80 -13.77 9.98
C SER A 122 -25.47 -13.93 8.49
N GLN A 123 -26.48 -13.80 7.62
CA GLN A 123 -26.32 -13.91 6.16
C GLN A 123 -25.44 -12.79 5.56
N ASN A 124 -25.49 -11.60 6.16
CA ASN A 124 -24.73 -10.43 5.72
C ASN A 124 -23.40 -10.27 6.46
N GLN A 125 -23.08 -11.19 7.38
CA GLN A 125 -21.87 -11.12 8.19
C GLN A 125 -20.63 -11.52 7.38
N ILE A 126 -19.58 -10.72 7.50
CA ILE A 126 -18.27 -10.95 6.90
C ILE A 126 -17.23 -10.97 8.00
N ILE A 127 -16.53 -12.10 8.13
CA ILE A 127 -15.43 -12.27 9.09
C ILE A 127 -14.15 -11.69 8.49
N LEU A 128 -13.56 -10.73 9.19
CA LEU A 128 -12.25 -10.15 8.93
C LEU A 128 -11.24 -10.65 9.97
N LYS A 129 -9.96 -10.32 9.80
CA LYS A 129 -8.87 -10.81 10.67
C LYS A 129 -9.10 -10.52 12.17
N ASN A 130 -9.53 -9.30 12.49
CA ASN A 130 -9.62 -8.81 13.87
C ASN A 130 -11.06 -8.41 14.28
N THR A 131 -12.03 -8.55 13.39
CA THR A 131 -13.42 -8.15 13.64
C THR A 131 -14.36 -8.84 12.64
N TYR A 132 -15.66 -8.74 12.87
CA TYR A 132 -16.68 -8.99 11.87
C TYR A 132 -17.33 -7.67 11.48
N VAL A 133 -17.87 -7.62 10.27
CA VAL A 133 -18.68 -6.51 9.74
C VAL A 133 -19.90 -7.09 9.05
N TYR A 134 -20.89 -6.24 8.76
CA TYR A 134 -22.07 -6.61 7.99
C TYR A 134 -22.06 -5.82 6.71
N ALA A 135 -22.48 -6.42 5.60
CA ALA A 135 -22.45 -5.74 4.32
C ALA A 135 -23.73 -5.97 3.51
N GLN A 136 -24.14 -4.93 2.80
CA GLN A 136 -25.22 -4.97 1.84
C GLN A 136 -24.79 -4.24 0.58
N GLU A 137 -25.13 -4.79 -0.58
CA GLU A 137 -24.80 -4.19 -1.87
C GLU A 137 -26.00 -3.43 -2.45
N VAL A 138 -25.74 -2.26 -3.03
CA VAL A 138 -26.73 -1.48 -3.79
C VAL A 138 -26.14 -1.07 -5.15
N ASN A 139 -27.01 -0.83 -6.14
CA ASN A 139 -26.57 -0.29 -7.43
C ASN A 139 -26.07 1.16 -7.25
N PHE A 140 -24.94 1.49 -7.88
CA PHE A 140 -24.37 2.82 -7.80
C PHE A 140 -23.50 3.10 -9.02
N LEU A 141 -23.74 4.21 -9.70
CA LEU A 141 -23.10 4.53 -10.99
C LEU A 141 -23.24 3.34 -11.96
N PHE A 142 -22.15 2.93 -12.61
CA PHE A 142 -22.04 1.77 -13.49
C PHE A 142 -21.58 0.49 -12.77
N GLY A 143 -21.66 0.47 -11.44
CA GLY A 143 -21.21 -0.64 -10.62
C GLY A 143 -22.07 -0.81 -9.38
N LYS A 144 -21.40 -1.16 -8.29
CA LYS A 144 -22.02 -1.51 -7.02
C LYS A 144 -21.38 -0.73 -5.89
N LEU A 145 -22.19 -0.31 -4.94
CA LEU A 145 -21.76 0.28 -3.67
C LEU A 145 -22.08 -0.70 -2.56
N ILE A 146 -21.04 -1.18 -1.88
CA ILE A 146 -21.17 -1.99 -0.68
C ILE A 146 -21.25 -1.04 0.51
N VAL A 147 -22.41 -1.05 1.17
CA VAL A 147 -22.60 -0.43 2.48
C VAL A 147 -22.14 -1.44 3.52
N ILE A 148 -21.24 -1.01 4.40
CA ILE A 148 -20.63 -1.84 5.44
C ILE A 148 -20.98 -1.24 6.78
N TYR A 149 -21.41 -2.07 7.71
CA TYR A 149 -21.76 -1.67 9.05
C TYR A 149 -20.86 -2.40 10.05
N ASN A 150 -20.14 -1.65 10.88
CA ASN A 150 -19.27 -2.17 11.92
C ASN A 150 -19.81 -1.75 13.31
N PRO A 151 -20.49 -2.66 14.04
CA PRO A 151 -21.09 -2.33 15.34
C PRO A 151 -20.08 -1.97 16.41
N LYS A 152 -18.91 -2.64 16.42
CA LYS A 152 -17.83 -2.33 17.37
C LYS A 152 -17.28 -0.92 17.16
N TYR A 153 -17.09 -0.54 15.89
CA TYR A 153 -16.61 0.80 15.56
C TYR A 153 -17.65 1.88 15.86
N GLU A 154 -18.94 1.58 15.66
CA GLU A 154 -20.02 2.48 16.07
C GLU A 154 -19.97 2.76 17.56
N ALA A 155 -20.02 1.72 18.39
CA ALA A 155 -20.01 1.87 19.86
C ALA A 155 -18.80 2.69 20.34
N LEU A 156 -17.60 2.35 19.85
CA LEU A 156 -16.37 3.05 20.25
C LEU A 156 -16.34 4.55 19.89
N LYS A 157 -16.92 4.95 18.74
CA LYS A 157 -16.88 6.34 18.29
C LYS A 157 -18.10 7.14 18.71
N ARG A 158 -19.26 6.51 18.81
CA ARG A 158 -20.53 7.18 19.07
C ARG A 158 -20.51 7.85 20.44
N ASP A 159 -20.10 7.12 21.48
CA ASP A 159 -20.04 7.64 22.84
C ASP A 159 -19.07 8.82 22.95
N LYS A 160 -17.92 8.72 22.27
CA LYS A 160 -16.94 9.81 22.20
C LYS A 160 -17.52 11.06 21.53
N MET A 161 -18.21 10.90 20.40
CA MET A 161 -18.79 12.03 19.67
C MET A 161 -19.94 12.69 20.45
N LEU A 162 -20.78 11.91 21.11
CA LEU A 162 -21.86 12.43 21.95
C LEU A 162 -21.32 13.23 23.15
N ALA A 163 -20.20 12.79 23.73
CA ALA A 163 -19.51 13.54 24.78
C ALA A 163 -18.84 14.84 24.28
N GLU A 164 -18.63 14.97 22.97
CA GLU A 164 -18.09 16.16 22.29
C GLU A 164 -19.22 17.00 21.64
N ASP A 165 -20.44 16.95 22.20
CA ASP A 165 -21.64 17.70 21.78
C ASP A 165 -22.15 17.41 20.35
N ALA A 166 -21.80 16.27 19.76
CA ALA A 166 -22.34 15.87 18.46
C ALA A 166 -23.84 15.55 18.54
N THR A 167 -24.61 15.88 17.50
CA THR A 167 -26.05 15.60 17.46
C THR A 167 -26.35 14.14 17.09
N ASP A 168 -27.58 13.67 17.37
CA ASP A 168 -28.05 12.37 16.91
C ASP A 168 -27.95 12.20 15.38
N LYS A 169 -28.10 13.28 14.61
CA LYS A 169 -27.94 13.28 13.16
C LYS A 169 -26.49 13.04 12.75
N ASP A 170 -25.54 13.55 13.52
CA ASP A 170 -24.10 13.38 13.25
C ASP A 170 -23.66 11.95 13.53
N VAL A 171 -24.15 11.37 14.62
CA VAL A 171 -23.75 10.01 15.04
C VAL A 171 -24.50 8.90 14.31
N ARG A 172 -25.64 9.18 13.67
CA ARG A 172 -26.47 8.18 12.94
C ARG A 172 -25.69 7.36 11.91
N TYR A 173 -24.71 7.97 11.25
CA TYR A 173 -23.92 7.34 10.19
C TYR A 173 -22.58 6.77 10.68
N VAL A 174 -22.31 6.84 11.98
CA VAL A 174 -21.12 6.26 12.59
C VAL A 174 -21.21 4.74 12.50
N GLY A 175 -20.08 4.07 12.29
CA GLY A 175 -20.05 2.63 12.03
C GLY A 175 -20.22 2.25 10.56
N TYR A 176 -20.75 3.15 9.72
CA TYR A 176 -20.90 2.88 8.29
C TYR A 176 -19.62 3.19 7.50
N SER A 177 -19.26 2.29 6.59
CA SER A 177 -18.20 2.46 5.60
C SER A 177 -18.72 2.07 4.23
N LEU A 178 -18.13 2.63 3.18
CA LEU A 178 -18.64 2.49 1.82
C LEU A 178 -17.51 2.08 0.88
N ILE A 179 -17.78 1.11 0.02
CA ILE A 179 -16.85 0.67 -1.03
C ILE A 179 -17.58 0.63 -2.36
N PHE A 180 -17.07 1.36 -3.34
CA PHE A 180 -17.51 1.21 -4.73
C PHE A 180 -16.67 0.15 -5.43
N HIS A 181 -17.31 -0.72 -6.23
CA HIS A 181 -16.63 -1.57 -7.19
C HIS A 181 -17.44 -1.79 -8.47
N ASN A 182 -16.75 -1.99 -9.59
CA ASN A 182 -17.33 -2.42 -10.89
C ASN A 182 -16.84 -3.84 -11.29
N THR A 183 -16.34 -4.60 -10.32
CA THR A 183 -15.86 -5.98 -10.48
C THR A 183 -17.04 -6.97 -10.47
N LYS A 184 -16.80 -8.23 -10.91
CA LYS A 184 -17.75 -9.35 -10.79
C LYS A 184 -17.58 -10.15 -9.49
N LEU A 185 -16.85 -9.61 -8.52
CA LEU A 185 -16.55 -10.31 -7.27
C LEU A 185 -17.74 -10.23 -6.31
N LYS A 186 -17.92 -11.27 -5.48
CA LYS A 186 -18.91 -11.25 -4.40
C LYS A 186 -18.56 -10.18 -3.36
N PRO A 187 -19.55 -9.56 -2.69
CA PRO A 187 -19.34 -8.53 -1.67
C PRO A 187 -18.32 -8.92 -0.61
N GLU A 188 -18.40 -10.15 -0.10
CA GLU A 188 -17.47 -10.68 0.91
C GLU A 188 -16.00 -10.58 0.47
N ILE A 189 -15.72 -10.95 -0.78
CA ILE A 189 -14.35 -10.93 -1.34
C ILE A 189 -13.89 -9.49 -1.51
N VAL A 190 -14.76 -8.60 -2.00
CA VAL A 190 -14.44 -7.18 -2.18
C VAL A 190 -14.12 -6.52 -0.84
N VAL A 191 -14.96 -6.76 0.18
CA VAL A 191 -14.78 -6.24 1.54
C VAL A 191 -13.46 -6.77 2.13
N LYS A 192 -13.21 -8.09 2.10
CA LYS A 192 -11.95 -8.66 2.59
C LYS A 192 -10.74 -8.04 1.88
N LYS A 193 -10.78 -7.93 0.54
CA LYS A 193 -9.71 -7.31 -0.23
C LYS A 193 -9.48 -5.85 0.16
N TYR A 194 -10.55 -5.08 0.32
CA TYR A 194 -10.43 -3.67 0.69
C TYR A 194 -9.97 -3.46 2.14
N PHE A 195 -10.37 -4.31 3.09
CA PHE A 195 -9.88 -4.22 4.47
C PHE A 195 -8.42 -4.68 4.61
N ASP A 196 -7.93 -5.52 3.69
CA ASP A 196 -6.53 -5.90 3.60
C ASP A 196 -5.67 -4.88 2.81
N LYS A 197 -6.20 -3.70 2.48
CA LYS A 197 -5.56 -2.70 1.60
C LYS A 197 -4.22 -2.14 2.08
N ASP A 198 -3.88 -2.32 3.36
CA ASP A 198 -2.66 -1.78 3.97
C ASP A 198 -1.38 -2.48 3.47
N VAL A 199 -1.47 -3.28 2.40
CA VAL A 199 -0.31 -3.87 1.72
C VAL A 199 0.65 -2.77 1.26
N VAL A 200 0.12 -1.73 0.62
CA VAL A 200 0.95 -0.62 0.10
C VAL A 200 1.54 0.22 1.23
N GLU A 201 0.78 0.44 2.31
CA GLU A 201 1.29 1.11 3.52
C GLU A 201 2.42 0.32 4.17
N ARG A 202 2.30 -1.02 4.25
CA ARG A 202 3.39 -1.90 4.70
C ARG A 202 4.64 -1.73 3.85
N SER A 203 4.50 -1.65 2.52
CA SER A 203 5.62 -1.39 1.62
C SER A 203 6.26 -0.02 1.88
N PHE A 204 5.47 1.03 2.13
CA PHE A 204 6.01 2.33 2.53
C PHE A 204 6.70 2.31 3.90
N ARG A 205 6.22 1.52 4.86
CA ARG A 205 6.92 1.35 6.15
C ARG A 205 8.31 0.72 5.96
N THR A 206 8.42 -0.33 5.15
CA THR A 206 9.73 -0.91 4.77
C THR A 206 10.59 0.13 4.05
N MET A 207 10.00 0.94 3.18
CA MET A 207 10.73 1.97 2.45
C MET A 207 11.29 3.05 3.39
N ASN A 208 10.50 3.48 4.37
CA ASN A 208 10.87 4.53 5.32
C ASN A 208 11.85 4.04 6.41
N GLY A 209 11.75 2.77 6.83
CA GLY A 209 12.63 2.17 7.82
C GLY A 209 13.88 1.56 7.18
N ASP A 210 13.78 0.29 6.77
CA ASP A 210 14.90 -0.55 6.34
C ASP A 210 15.67 0.01 5.14
N VAL A 211 14.93 0.63 4.21
CA VAL A 211 15.47 1.13 2.95
C VAL A 211 15.84 2.63 3.02
N GLN A 212 15.42 3.32 4.09
CA GLN A 212 15.73 4.73 4.35
C GLN A 212 15.39 5.67 3.19
N LEU A 213 14.11 5.69 2.78
CA LEU A 213 13.59 6.55 1.71
C LEU A 213 13.90 8.04 1.91
N HIS A 214 14.02 8.48 3.17
CA HIS A 214 14.36 9.84 3.54
C HIS A 214 15.87 10.02 3.48
N PRO A 215 16.41 10.67 2.44
CA PRO A 215 17.84 10.73 2.26
C PRO A 215 18.48 11.68 3.27
N VAL A 216 19.37 11.14 4.10
CA VAL A 216 20.21 11.93 5.00
C VAL A 216 21.32 12.56 4.16
N ARG A 217 21.31 13.89 4.00
CA ARG A 217 22.34 14.69 3.29
C ARG A 217 22.35 14.57 1.75
N LEU A 218 21.21 14.42 1.10
CA LEU A 218 21.08 14.70 -0.34
C LEU A 218 20.44 16.07 -0.59
N TRP A 219 21.03 16.81 -1.51
CA TRP A 219 20.78 18.25 -1.68
C TRP A 219 20.33 18.64 -3.09
N MET A 220 20.43 17.72 -4.06
CA MET A 220 20.11 17.98 -5.47
C MET A 220 18.98 17.05 -5.94
N PRO A 221 17.95 17.55 -6.64
CA PRO A 221 16.82 16.75 -7.15
C PRO A 221 17.23 15.50 -7.92
N LYS A 222 18.24 15.60 -8.80
CA LYS A 222 18.75 14.45 -9.56
C LYS A 222 19.29 13.33 -8.66
N ARG A 223 20.00 13.69 -7.58
CA ARG A 223 20.54 12.71 -6.62
C ARG A 223 19.43 12.10 -5.76
N ILE A 224 18.42 12.89 -5.40
CA ILE A 224 17.26 12.38 -4.65
C ILE A 224 16.46 11.40 -5.52
N ASN A 225 16.22 11.73 -6.78
CA ASN A 225 15.58 10.81 -7.72
C ASN A 225 16.39 9.51 -7.92
N ALA A 226 17.72 9.59 -7.96
CA ALA A 226 18.58 8.40 -7.99
C ALA A 226 18.46 7.57 -6.71
N HIS A 227 18.43 8.22 -5.54
CA HIS A 227 18.20 7.57 -4.24
C HIS A 227 16.86 6.84 -4.19
N ILE A 228 15.77 7.51 -4.60
CA ILE A 228 14.43 6.91 -4.67
C ILE A 228 14.44 5.65 -5.55
N LYS A 229 15.14 5.68 -6.69
CA LYS A 229 15.28 4.50 -7.55
C LYS A 229 16.05 3.36 -6.87
N ILE A 230 17.15 3.66 -6.17
CA ILE A 230 17.90 2.66 -5.40
C ILE A 230 17.02 2.07 -4.30
N CYS A 231 16.28 2.91 -3.56
CA CYS A 231 15.34 2.46 -2.55
C CYS A 231 14.27 1.51 -3.14
N TYR A 232 13.72 1.86 -4.30
CA TYR A 232 12.76 1.00 -4.99
C TYR A 232 13.38 -0.37 -5.35
N LEU A 233 14.61 -0.41 -5.88
CA LEU A 233 15.31 -1.65 -6.19
C LEU A 233 15.58 -2.50 -4.95
N SER A 234 16.03 -1.87 -3.86
CA SER A 234 16.21 -2.54 -2.57
C SER A 234 14.89 -3.14 -2.07
N MET A 235 13.77 -2.42 -2.18
CA MET A 235 12.45 -2.94 -1.82
C MET A 235 12.02 -4.12 -2.71
N CYS A 236 12.32 -4.09 -4.01
CA CYS A 236 12.09 -5.25 -4.89
C CYS A 236 12.86 -6.48 -4.42
N LEU A 237 14.14 -6.32 -4.04
CA LEU A 237 14.97 -7.40 -3.49
C LEU A 237 14.42 -7.93 -2.17
N LEU A 238 14.09 -7.05 -1.21
CA LEU A 238 13.50 -7.45 0.07
C LEU A 238 12.17 -8.18 -0.11
N SER A 239 11.34 -7.75 -1.06
CA SER A 239 10.07 -8.41 -1.38
C SER A 239 10.28 -9.79 -1.99
N LEU A 240 11.30 -9.95 -2.83
CA LEU A 240 11.68 -11.24 -3.39
C LEU A 240 12.23 -12.19 -2.32
N ILE A 241 13.10 -11.71 -1.43
CA ILE A 241 13.60 -12.48 -0.29
C ILE A 241 12.42 -12.93 0.57
N LYS A 242 11.53 -12.00 0.94
CA LYS A 242 10.34 -12.31 1.73
C LYS A 242 9.50 -13.42 1.08
N PHE A 243 9.25 -13.31 -0.22
CA PHE A 243 8.48 -14.28 -0.98
C PHE A 243 9.15 -15.67 -1.01
N ARG A 244 10.45 -15.72 -1.27
CA ARG A 244 11.21 -16.98 -1.31
C ARG A 244 11.33 -17.65 0.06
N CYS A 245 11.44 -16.86 1.12
CA CYS A 245 11.60 -17.32 2.49
C CYS A 245 10.28 -17.48 3.27
N GLN A 246 9.10 -17.38 2.63
CA GLN A 246 7.79 -17.48 3.30
C GLN A 246 7.63 -18.73 4.18
N LYS A 247 8.25 -19.86 3.78
CA LYS A 247 8.15 -21.14 4.49
C LYS A 247 9.03 -21.23 5.74
N ILE A 248 10.05 -20.38 5.85
CA ILE A 248 11.04 -20.41 6.94
C ILE A 248 10.68 -19.39 8.04
N SER A 249 9.65 -18.57 7.83
CA SER A 249 9.14 -17.59 8.81
C SER A 249 10.21 -16.63 9.38
N ILE A 250 11.21 -16.29 8.56
CA ILE A 250 12.29 -15.35 8.89
C ILE A 250 12.08 -14.00 8.19
N SER A 251 12.47 -12.90 8.82
CA SER A 251 12.37 -11.59 8.19
C SER A 251 13.43 -11.38 7.09
N PRO A 252 13.17 -10.55 6.07
CA PRO A 252 14.18 -10.27 5.04
C PRO A 252 15.49 -9.68 5.56
N ILE A 253 15.44 -8.92 6.66
CA ILE A 253 16.61 -8.26 7.25
C ILE A 253 17.49 -9.30 7.94
N GLU A 254 16.89 -10.20 8.73
CA GLU A 254 17.61 -11.31 9.37
C GLU A 254 18.25 -12.22 8.31
N VAL A 255 17.54 -12.49 7.20
CA VAL A 255 18.12 -13.22 6.06
C VAL A 255 19.38 -12.52 5.53
N LEU A 256 19.35 -11.20 5.36
CA LEU A 256 20.52 -10.44 4.90
C LEU A 256 21.67 -10.50 5.90
N GLN A 257 21.40 -10.41 7.20
CA GLN A 257 22.41 -10.50 8.26
C GLN A 257 23.09 -11.88 8.28
N GLU A 258 22.29 -12.95 8.15
CA GLU A 258 22.78 -14.32 8.11
C GLU A 258 23.70 -14.56 6.90
N ILE A 259 23.27 -14.16 5.70
CA ILE A 259 24.05 -14.37 4.47
C ILE A 259 25.26 -13.43 4.36
N GLN A 260 25.25 -12.27 5.04
CA GLN A 260 26.37 -11.32 5.02
C GLN A 260 27.65 -11.94 5.61
N SER A 261 27.51 -12.89 6.54
CA SER A 261 28.65 -13.61 7.12
C SER A 261 29.27 -14.64 6.16
N ILE A 262 28.63 -14.93 5.03
CA ILE A 262 29.09 -15.91 4.04
C ILE A 262 30.06 -15.23 3.08
N TYR A 263 31.31 -15.71 3.06
CA TYR A 263 32.32 -15.24 2.12
C TYR A 263 33.09 -16.41 1.48
N LYS A 264 33.57 -16.15 0.26
CA LYS A 264 34.42 -17.06 -0.50
C LYS A 264 35.84 -16.52 -0.48
N VAL A 265 36.77 -17.30 0.08
CA VAL A 265 38.19 -16.99 0.07
C VAL A 265 38.78 -17.54 -1.23
N ASN A 266 39.42 -16.66 -1.99
CA ASN A 266 40.20 -17.04 -3.17
C ASN A 266 41.68 -16.91 -2.83
N LEU A 267 42.42 -18.01 -2.93
CA LEU A 267 43.84 -18.08 -2.66
C LEU A 267 44.59 -18.30 -3.98
N LEU A 268 45.64 -17.52 -4.20
CA LEU A 268 46.59 -17.71 -5.28
C LEU A 268 47.97 -17.94 -4.65
N HIS A 269 48.50 -19.14 -4.82
CA HIS A 269 49.83 -19.45 -4.33
C HIS A 269 50.87 -18.69 -5.16
N THR A 270 51.69 -17.85 -4.52
CA THR A 270 52.58 -16.90 -5.21
C THR A 270 53.67 -17.57 -6.04
N LYS A 271 54.24 -18.68 -5.55
CA LYS A 271 55.29 -19.46 -6.24
C LYS A 271 54.74 -20.44 -7.29
N THR A 272 53.87 -21.36 -6.89
CA THR A 272 53.31 -22.39 -7.80
C THR A 272 52.21 -21.89 -8.73
N LYS A 273 51.71 -20.65 -8.54
CA LYS A 273 50.58 -20.04 -9.28
C LYS A 273 49.27 -20.83 -9.20
N GLN A 274 49.18 -21.84 -8.34
CA GLN A 274 47.95 -22.60 -8.13
C GLN A 274 46.87 -21.72 -7.49
N LYS A 275 45.63 -21.88 -7.96
CA LYS A 275 44.45 -21.18 -7.45
C LYS A 275 43.59 -22.15 -6.65
N PHE A 276 43.16 -21.72 -5.48
CA PHE A 276 42.22 -22.45 -4.65
C PHE A 276 41.10 -21.52 -4.22
N SER A 277 39.87 -22.03 -4.13
CA SER A 277 38.76 -21.24 -3.60
C SER A 277 37.95 -22.06 -2.63
N LYS A 278 37.61 -21.49 -1.47
CA LYS A 278 36.82 -22.15 -0.44
C LYS A 278 35.80 -21.18 0.13
N VAL A 279 34.56 -21.65 0.24
CA VAL A 279 33.49 -20.97 0.97
C VAL A 279 33.64 -21.34 2.45
N VAL A 280 33.37 -20.39 3.34
CA VAL A 280 33.30 -20.66 4.79
C VAL A 280 32.30 -21.78 5.10
N THR A 281 32.55 -22.53 6.17
CA THR A 281 31.64 -23.58 6.62
C THR A 281 30.29 -22.96 6.98
N LEU A 282 29.24 -23.37 6.28
CA LEU A 282 27.90 -22.85 6.48
C LEU A 282 27.19 -23.54 7.65
N SER A 283 26.40 -22.78 8.39
CA SER A 283 25.46 -23.35 9.36
C SER A 283 24.27 -24.02 8.66
N ASN A 284 23.60 -24.96 9.32
CA ASN A 284 22.35 -25.56 8.81
C ASN A 284 21.29 -24.49 8.49
N HIS A 285 21.25 -23.43 9.29
CA HIS A 285 20.33 -22.32 9.09
C HIS A 285 20.65 -21.56 7.78
N GLN A 286 21.92 -21.21 7.56
CA GLN A 286 22.39 -20.57 6.33
C GLN A 286 22.15 -21.43 5.08
N ILE A 287 22.37 -22.74 5.18
CA ILE A 287 22.09 -23.68 4.08
C ILE A 287 20.59 -23.65 3.73
N ASN A 288 19.72 -23.67 4.73
CA ASN A 288 18.27 -23.61 4.51
C ASN A 288 17.84 -22.28 3.88
N ILE A 289 18.43 -21.16 4.31
CA ILE A 289 18.20 -19.84 3.71
C ILE A 289 18.63 -19.84 2.23
N LEU A 290 19.85 -20.28 1.92
CA LEU A 290 20.35 -20.30 0.53
C LEU A 290 19.50 -21.21 -0.37
N LYS A 291 19.06 -22.37 0.13
CA LYS A 291 18.13 -23.26 -0.57
C LYS A 291 16.81 -22.56 -0.87
N ALA A 292 16.21 -21.87 0.11
CA ALA A 292 14.96 -21.13 -0.09
C ALA A 292 15.14 -19.98 -1.10
N LEU A 293 16.26 -19.27 -1.02
CA LEU A 293 16.61 -18.20 -1.96
C LEU A 293 16.94 -18.72 -3.37
N ARG A 294 17.09 -20.04 -3.57
CA ARG A 294 17.55 -20.67 -4.82
C ARG A 294 18.94 -20.19 -5.24
N CYS A 295 19.82 -19.95 -4.28
CA CYS A 295 21.21 -19.61 -4.52
C CYS A 295 22.05 -20.89 -4.52
N SER A 296 22.96 -21.00 -5.49
CA SER A 296 24.00 -22.04 -5.47
C SER A 296 25.03 -21.74 -4.39
N VAL A 297 25.43 -22.75 -3.64
CA VAL A 297 26.58 -22.71 -2.72
C VAL A 297 27.82 -23.18 -3.46
#